data_AF-A0A7J3CK37-F1
#
_entry.id   AF-A0A7J3CK37-F1
#
_cell.length_a   1.000
_cell.length_b   1.000
_cell.length_c   1.000
_cell.angle_alpha   90.00
_cell.angle_beta   90.00
_cell.angle_gamma   90.00
#
_symmetry.space_group_name_H-M   'P 1'
#
loop_
_entity.id
_entity.type
_entity.pdbx_description
1 polymer ?
#
loop_
_entity_poly.entity_id
_entity_poly.type
_entity_poly.pdbx_seq_one_letter_code
_entity_poly.pdbx_strand_id
1 'polypeptide(L)'
;MFDKAKERSERAREFLESGQYKEAASAFISLGDYASAARALVCAKSYKDAAQCYERANKPLDAAKLYLLVKEWDKAAKLFSSAGDERRAEIAREQMRREGIQVERAPEKSVTPKAKQEEKEEEIWPEGEIFRALKGGEMNIAVNLYLKPGAPSG
;
A
#
# COMPACT_ATOMS: atom_id res chain seq x y z
N MET A 1 -13.84 35.13 -17.78
CA MET A 1 -13.03 33.91 -17.55
C MET A 1 -13.23 33.28 -16.16
N PHE A 2 -13.99 33.90 -15.25
CA PHE A 2 -14.26 33.34 -13.92
C PHE A 2 -15.19 32.11 -13.92
N ASP A 3 -16.09 31.99 -14.91
CA ASP A 3 -17.02 30.86 -15.01
C ASP A 3 -16.34 29.49 -15.13
N LYS A 4 -15.24 29.38 -15.90
CA LYS A 4 -14.57 28.08 -16.09
C LYS A 4 -13.91 27.55 -14.82
N ALA A 5 -13.41 28.43 -13.95
CA ALA A 5 -12.84 28.02 -12.67
C ALA A 5 -13.94 27.57 -11.71
N LYS A 6 -15.06 28.31 -11.69
CA LYS A 6 -16.22 27.98 -10.88
C LYS A 6 -16.85 26.66 -11.31
N GLU A 7 -17.08 26.46 -12.60
CA GLU A 7 -17.67 25.24 -13.16
C GLU A 7 -16.78 23.99 -12.90
N ARG A 8 -15.45 24.15 -12.97
CA ARG A 8 -14.52 23.07 -12.60
C ARG A 8 -14.53 22.76 -11.11
N SER A 9 -14.66 23.78 -10.26
CA SER A 9 -14.78 23.58 -8.81
C SER A 9 -16.09 22.91 -8.41
N GLU A 10 -17.18 23.19 -9.14
CA GLU A 10 -18.46 22.53 -8.94
C GLU A 10 -18.42 21.07 -9.40
N ARG A 11 -17.84 20.79 -10.58
CA ARG A 11 -17.58 19.41 -11.00
C ARG A 11 -16.74 18.62 -10.00
N ALA A 12 -15.70 19.24 -9.44
CA ALA A 12 -14.87 18.60 -8.44
C ALA A 12 -15.66 18.25 -7.16
N ARG A 13 -16.65 19.07 -6.78
CA ARG A 13 -17.57 18.76 -5.68
C ARG A 13 -18.55 17.64 -6.04
N GLU A 14 -19.08 17.65 -7.25
CA GLU A 14 -19.98 16.59 -7.73
C GLU A 14 -19.28 15.22 -7.70
N PHE A 15 -17.99 15.17 -8.05
CA PHE A 15 -17.17 13.95 -7.90
C PHE A 15 -17.01 13.52 -6.43
N LEU A 16 -16.89 14.45 -5.47
CA LEU A 16 -16.86 14.13 -4.04
C LEU A 16 -18.17 13.50 -3.57
N GLU A 17 -19.30 14.07 -3.98
CA GLU A 17 -20.64 13.56 -3.65
C GLU A 17 -20.91 12.20 -4.28
N SER A 18 -20.38 11.99 -5.49
CA SER A 18 -20.44 10.71 -6.21
C SER A 18 -19.49 9.64 -5.66
N GLY A 19 -18.68 9.95 -4.64
CA GLY A 19 -17.69 9.02 -4.07
C GLY A 19 -16.42 8.82 -4.91
N GLN A 20 -16.27 9.57 -6.01
CA GLN A 20 -15.10 9.57 -6.89
C GLN A 20 -14.00 10.49 -6.34
N TYR A 21 -13.46 10.11 -5.19
CA TYR A 21 -12.52 10.94 -4.45
C TYR A 21 -11.18 11.19 -5.18
N LYS A 22 -10.74 10.24 -6.00
CA LYS A 22 -9.48 10.36 -6.76
C LYS A 22 -9.62 11.33 -7.94
N GLU A 23 -10.72 11.23 -8.69
CA GLU A 23 -11.04 12.19 -9.75
C GLU A 23 -11.30 13.59 -9.20
N ALA A 24 -12.01 13.70 -8.07
CA ALA A 24 -12.18 14.98 -7.39
C ALA A 24 -10.83 15.61 -7.03
N ALA A 25 -9.91 14.83 -6.46
CA ALA A 25 -8.58 15.31 -6.08
C ALA A 25 -7.78 15.82 -7.28
N SER A 26 -7.77 15.10 -8.41
CA SER A 26 -7.06 15.52 -9.61
C SER A 26 -7.64 16.80 -10.23
N ALA A 27 -8.97 16.96 -10.18
CA ALA A 27 -9.65 18.18 -10.58
C ALA A 27 -9.25 19.38 -9.70
N PHE A 28 -9.21 19.20 -8.37
CA PHE A 28 -8.77 20.24 -7.44
C PHE A 28 -7.28 20.61 -7.61
N ILE A 29 -6.42 19.62 -7.83
CA ILE A 29 -4.99 19.85 -8.14
C ILE A 29 -4.83 20.68 -9.41
N SER A 30 -5.61 20.37 -10.45
CA SER A 30 -5.59 21.11 -11.72
C SER A 30 -6.09 22.55 -11.58
N LEU A 31 -6.89 22.82 -10.53
CA LEU A 31 -7.34 24.16 -10.16
C LEU A 31 -6.36 24.89 -9.23
N GLY A 32 -5.31 24.22 -8.74
CA GLY A 32 -4.37 24.74 -7.76
C GLY A 32 -4.92 24.73 -6.32
N ASP A 33 -6.10 24.16 -6.07
CA ASP A 33 -6.67 24.03 -4.73
C ASP A 33 -6.20 22.72 -4.08
N TYR A 34 -4.95 22.74 -3.62
CA TYR A 34 -4.34 21.58 -2.97
C TYR A 34 -4.98 21.23 -1.62
N ALA A 35 -5.60 22.20 -0.94
CA ALA A 35 -6.27 21.95 0.34
C ALA A 35 -7.54 21.11 0.16
N SER A 36 -8.36 21.45 -0.84
CA SER A 36 -9.53 20.65 -1.19
C SER A 36 -9.15 19.28 -1.75
N ALA A 37 -8.10 19.22 -2.58
CA ALA A 37 -7.57 17.96 -3.10
C ALA A 37 -7.12 17.01 -1.97
N ALA A 38 -6.42 17.55 -0.98
CA ALA A 38 -5.96 16.76 0.17
C ALA A 38 -7.14 16.17 0.95
N ARG A 39 -8.22 16.93 1.18
CA ARG A 39 -9.44 16.42 1.83
C ARG A 39 -10.07 15.27 1.04
N ALA A 40 -10.15 15.41 -0.29
CA ALA A 40 -10.64 14.35 -1.16
C ALA A 40 -9.80 13.07 -1.01
N LEU A 41 -8.47 13.20 -1.04
CA LEU A 41 -7.55 12.07 -0.89
C LEU A 41 -7.62 11.42 0.50
N VAL A 42 -7.90 12.19 1.56
CA VAL A 42 -8.17 11.63 2.89
C VAL A 42 -9.41 10.75 2.87
N CYS A 43 -10.50 11.19 2.23
CA CYS A 43 -11.70 10.36 2.03
C CYS A 43 -11.39 9.11 1.18
N ALA A 44 -10.49 9.23 0.20
CA ALA A 44 -9.97 8.11 -0.58
C ALA A 44 -9.01 7.18 0.19
N LYS A 45 -8.79 7.41 1.50
CA LYS A 45 -7.81 6.70 2.35
C LYS A 45 -6.37 6.76 1.82
N SER A 46 -6.08 7.72 0.95
CA SER A 46 -4.77 7.92 0.32
C SER A 46 -3.99 8.99 1.11
N TYR A 47 -3.60 8.64 2.33
CA TYR A 47 -3.04 9.61 3.29
C TYR A 47 -1.67 10.17 2.89
N LYS A 48 -0.83 9.40 2.19
CA LYS A 48 0.48 9.87 1.70
C LYS A 48 0.33 11.00 0.68
N ASP A 49 -0.55 10.82 -0.29
CA ASP A 49 -0.78 11.80 -1.34
C ASP A 49 -1.48 13.05 -0.79
N ALA A 50 -2.41 12.84 0.16
CA ALA A 50 -3.04 13.94 0.88
C ALA A 50 -2.03 14.78 1.68
N ALA A 51 -1.05 14.15 2.33
CA ALA A 51 0.00 14.86 3.06
C ALA A 51 0.84 15.75 2.13
N GLN A 52 1.27 15.22 0.98
CA GLN A 52 2.01 16.00 -0.03
C GLN A 52 1.19 17.19 -0.56
N CYS A 53 -0.12 17.01 -0.75
CA CYS A 53 -1.00 18.10 -1.14
C CYS A 53 -1.08 19.18 -0.06
N TYR A 54 -1.15 18.81 1.23
CA TYR A 54 -1.12 19.79 2.32
C TYR A 54 0.23 20.52 2.46
N GLU A 55 1.35 19.87 2.16
CA GLU A 55 2.66 20.55 2.07
C GLU A 55 2.64 21.62 0.99
N ARG A 56 2.12 21.29 -0.21
CA ARG A 56 1.95 22.27 -1.30
C ARG A 56 0.97 23.39 -0.96
N ALA A 57 -0.02 23.11 -0.10
CA ALA A 57 -0.97 24.09 0.40
C ALA A 57 -0.40 24.99 1.51
N ASN A 58 0.90 24.90 1.85
CA ASN A 58 1.53 25.58 2.99
C ASN A 58 0.84 25.28 4.34
N LYS A 59 0.33 24.05 4.51
CA LYS A 59 -0.29 23.58 5.76
C LYS A 59 0.52 22.43 6.39
N PRO A 60 1.71 22.71 6.94
CA PRO A 60 2.60 21.67 7.46
C PRO A 60 2.00 20.89 8.64
N LEU A 61 1.15 21.53 9.46
CA LEU A 61 0.49 20.88 10.59
C LEU A 61 -0.45 19.74 10.17
N ASP A 62 -1.24 19.96 9.12
CA ASP A 62 -2.19 18.95 8.64
C ASP A 62 -1.46 17.83 7.87
N ALA A 63 -0.43 18.18 7.09
CA ALA A 63 0.47 17.21 6.47
C ALA A 63 1.13 16.30 7.53
N ALA A 64 1.66 16.88 8.61
CA ALA A 64 2.32 16.14 9.68
C ALA A 64 1.39 15.13 10.38
N LYS A 65 0.13 15.51 10.64
CA LYS A 65 -0.88 14.60 11.21
C LYS A 65 -1.13 13.39 10.30
N LEU A 66 -1.19 13.61 8.99
CA LEU A 66 -1.35 12.52 8.03
C LEU A 66 -0.11 11.64 7.98
N TYR A 67 1.09 12.21 8.04
CA TYR A 67 2.32 11.42 8.11
C TYR A 67 2.41 10.55 9.37
N LEU A 68 1.90 11.03 10.52
CA LEU A 68 1.75 10.18 11.71
C LEU A 68 0.86 8.97 11.45
N LEU A 69 -0.25 9.16 10.73
CA LEU A 69 -1.18 8.08 10.43
C LEU A 69 -0.55 7.01 9.53
N VAL A 70 0.37 7.41 8.65
CA VAL A 70 1.10 6.51 7.76
C VAL A 70 2.41 6.01 8.38
N LYS A 71 2.67 6.32 9.66
CA LYS A 71 3.90 5.97 10.39
C LYS A 71 5.19 6.50 9.74
N GLU A 72 5.11 7.57 8.95
CA GLU A 72 6.29 8.30 8.48
C GLU A 72 6.72 9.32 9.54
N TRP A 73 7.26 8.79 10.64
CA TRP A 73 7.65 9.57 11.81
C TRP A 73 8.70 10.63 11.50
N ASP A 74 9.64 10.34 10.59
CA ASP A 74 10.73 11.25 10.22
C ASP A 74 10.20 12.56 9.59
N LYS A 75 9.30 12.44 8.60
CA LYS A 75 8.67 13.59 7.94
C LYS A 75 7.73 14.31 8.89
N ALA A 76 6.92 13.56 9.65
CA ALA A 76 6.04 14.16 10.64
C ALA A 76 6.81 15.02 11.65
N ALA A 77 7.94 14.53 12.17
CA ALA A 77 8.77 15.26 13.13
C ALA A 77 9.37 16.54 12.51
N LYS A 78 9.88 16.46 11.27
CA LYS A 78 10.41 17.63 10.55
C LYS A 78 9.34 18.70 10.35
N LEU A 79 8.15 18.30 9.91
CA LEU A 79 7.03 19.21 9.67
C LEU A 79 6.51 19.83 10.97
N PHE A 80 6.33 19.06 12.04
CA PHE A 80 5.94 19.60 13.35
C PHE A 80 6.98 20.58 13.90
N SER A 81 8.27 20.26 13.77
CA SER A 81 9.35 21.16 14.19
C SER A 81 9.33 22.46 13.37
N SER A 82 9.13 22.39 12.05
CA SER A 82 8.99 23.58 11.19
C SER A 82 7.75 24.42 11.52
N ALA A 83 6.70 23.79 12.05
CA ALA A 83 5.48 24.46 12.50
C ALA A 83 5.58 25.01 13.93
N GLY A 84 6.71 24.82 14.62
CA GLY A 84 6.91 25.23 16.01
C GLY A 84 6.26 24.31 17.06
N ASP A 85 5.72 23.17 16.64
CA ASP A 85 4.96 22.24 17.47
C ASP A 85 5.91 21.15 18.05
N GLU A 86 6.89 21.58 18.85
CA GLU A 86 8.02 20.74 19.27
C GLU A 86 7.60 19.50 20.08
N ARG A 87 6.56 19.60 20.92
CA ARG A 87 6.01 18.44 21.64
C ARG A 87 5.61 17.31 20.70
N ARG A 88 4.90 17.63 19.61
CA ARG A 88 4.44 16.61 18.65
C ARG A 88 5.59 16.08 17.82
N ALA A 89 6.58 16.92 17.51
CA ALA A 89 7.80 16.49 16.86
C ALA A 89 8.58 15.48 17.71
N GLU A 90 8.69 15.74 19.02
CA GLU A 90 9.36 14.85 19.96
C GLU A 90 8.64 13.51 20.09
N ILE A 91 7.31 13.52 20.24
CA ILE A 91 6.49 12.29 20.28
C ILE A 91 6.72 11.46 19.00
N ALA A 92 6.75 12.10 17.82
CA ALA A 92 7.01 11.41 16.57
C ALA A 92 8.42 10.77 16.55
N ARG A 93 9.45 11.50 17.01
CA ARG A 93 10.83 10.98 17.12
C ARG A 93 10.94 9.84 18.14
N GLU A 94 10.21 9.93 19.24
CA GLU A 94 10.18 8.88 20.26
C GLU A 94 9.53 7.61 19.72
N GLN A 95 8.41 7.73 18.99
CA GLN A 95 7.77 6.60 18.30
C GLN A 95 8.69 5.98 17.24
N MET A 96 9.40 6.80 16.47
CA MET A 96 10.43 6.33 15.53
C MET A 96 11.51 5.50 16.24
N ARG A 97 12.02 6.01 17.36
CA ARG A 97 13.04 5.33 18.15
C ARG A 97 12.50 4.02 18.72
N ARG A 98 11.25 4.01 19.19
CA ARG A 98 10.59 2.83 19.75
C ARG A 98 10.35 1.75 18.70
N GLU A 99 9.85 2.10 17.53
CA GLU A 99 9.68 1.16 16.42
C GLU A 99 11.04 0.72 15.86
N GLY A 100 12.04 1.60 15.75
CA GLY A 100 13.40 1.24 15.35
C GLY A 100 14.06 0.24 16.31
N ILE A 101 13.94 0.48 17.62
CA ILE A 101 14.39 -0.47 18.66
C ILE A 101 13.60 -1.79 18.59
N GLN A 102 12.31 -1.77 18.24
CA GLN A 102 11.55 -3.01 18.03
C GLN A 102 11.99 -3.77 16.79
N VAL A 103 12.40 -3.11 15.70
CA VAL A 103 12.93 -3.77 14.50
C VAL A 103 14.31 -4.38 14.79
N GLU A 104 15.13 -3.73 15.64
CA GLU A 104 16.44 -4.29 16.07
C GLU A 104 16.30 -5.38 17.15
N ARG A 105 15.26 -5.32 17.99
CA ARG A 105 15.05 -6.24 19.12
C ARG A 105 14.02 -7.35 18.84
N ALA A 106 13.34 -7.33 17.70
CA ALA A 106 12.51 -8.44 17.25
C ALA A 106 13.42 -9.48 16.58
N PRO A 107 13.57 -10.70 17.15
CA PRO A 107 14.17 -11.79 16.41
C PRO A 107 13.26 -12.12 15.22
N GLU A 108 13.89 -12.38 14.06
CA GLU A 108 13.31 -12.95 12.84
C GLU A 108 11.84 -13.37 12.94
N LYS A 109 10.95 -12.58 12.34
CA LYS A 109 9.75 -13.04 11.63
C LYS A 109 9.06 -11.84 11.00
N SER A 110 8.57 -12.04 9.78
CA SER A 110 7.77 -11.12 8.98
C SER A 110 8.49 -9.89 8.42
N VAL A 111 9.42 -10.12 7.50
CA VAL A 111 9.52 -9.26 6.32
C VAL A 111 9.15 -10.13 5.12
N THR A 112 7.91 -10.04 4.68
CA THR A 112 7.59 -10.19 3.26
C THR A 112 7.73 -8.82 2.62
N PRO A 113 8.80 -8.54 1.87
CA PRO A 113 8.76 -7.47 0.89
C PRO A 113 8.08 -8.04 -0.35
N LYS A 114 6.86 -7.57 -0.64
CA LYS A 114 6.21 -7.85 -1.93
C LYS A 114 6.97 -7.08 -3.02
N ALA A 115 7.98 -7.72 -3.58
CA ALA A 115 8.66 -7.31 -4.81
C ALA A 115 8.85 -8.55 -5.69
N LYS A 116 7.84 -8.80 -6.52
CA LYS A 116 7.95 -9.27 -7.90
C LYS A 116 9.26 -9.99 -8.28
N GLN A 117 9.31 -11.31 -8.10
CA GLN A 117 9.95 -12.23 -9.04
C GLN A 117 9.11 -13.49 -9.15
N GLU A 118 8.57 -13.66 -10.35
CA GLU A 118 7.93 -14.86 -10.85
C GLU A 118 9.09 -15.76 -11.30
N GLU A 119 9.68 -16.52 -10.37
CA GLU A 119 10.78 -17.45 -10.67
C GLU A 119 10.49 -18.82 -10.04
N LYS A 120 10.13 -19.74 -10.95
CA LYS A 120 10.32 -21.19 -10.93
C LYS A 120 10.86 -21.80 -9.63
N GLU A 121 9.98 -22.47 -8.90
CA GLU A 121 10.33 -23.72 -8.22
C GLU A 121 9.41 -24.80 -8.80
N GLU A 122 9.88 -25.43 -9.87
CA GLU A 122 9.45 -26.77 -10.21
C GLU A 122 9.85 -27.65 -9.02
N GLU A 123 8.90 -27.95 -8.14
CA GLU A 123 9.03 -29.06 -7.21
C GLU A 123 9.22 -30.33 -8.04
N ILE A 124 10.48 -30.66 -8.32
CA ILE A 124 10.89 -31.96 -8.82
C ILE A 124 10.68 -32.93 -7.66
N TRP A 125 9.44 -33.35 -7.49
CA TRP A 125 9.16 -34.65 -6.89
C TRP A 125 9.73 -35.69 -7.86
N PRO A 126 10.36 -36.76 -7.38
CA PRO A 126 10.74 -37.87 -8.25
C PRO A 126 9.44 -38.46 -8.80
N GLU A 127 9.03 -38.04 -10.00
CA GLU A 127 7.79 -38.46 -10.63
C GLU A 127 7.88 -39.97 -10.90
N GLY A 128 7.34 -40.77 -9.99
CA GLY A 128 7.05 -42.17 -10.24
C GLY A 128 6.10 -42.29 -11.43
N GLU A 129 6.15 -43.43 -12.14
CA GLU A 129 5.41 -43.65 -13.39
C GLU A 129 3.90 -43.38 -13.26
N ILE A 130 3.34 -43.57 -12.06
CA ILE A 130 1.94 -43.29 -11.72
C ILE A 130 1.61 -41.80 -11.90
N PHE A 131 2.48 -40.89 -11.45
CA PHE A 131 2.23 -39.45 -11.48
C PHE A 131 2.31 -38.89 -12.91
N ARG A 132 3.22 -39.42 -13.73
CA ARG A 132 3.28 -39.11 -15.17
C ARG A 132 2.01 -39.53 -15.91
N ALA A 133 1.49 -40.72 -15.63
CA ALA A 133 0.24 -41.19 -16.25
C ALA A 133 -0.97 -40.30 -15.87
N LEU A 134 -1.05 -39.86 -14.61
CA LEU A 134 -2.08 -38.92 -14.15
C LEU A 134 -2.01 -37.57 -14.86
N LYS A 135 -0.80 -36.99 -15.00
CA LYS A 135 -0.60 -35.70 -15.68
C LYS A 135 -0.91 -35.78 -17.18
N GLY A 136 -0.69 -36.93 -17.80
CA GLY A 136 -1.06 -37.21 -19.19
C GLY A 136 -2.55 -37.43 -19.44
N GLY A 137 -3.39 -37.44 -18.38
CA GLY A 137 -4.82 -37.74 -18.49
C GLY A 137 -5.13 -39.23 -18.66
N GLU A 138 -4.13 -40.10 -18.55
CA GLU A 138 -4.26 -41.56 -18.73
C GLU A 138 -4.54 -42.25 -17.40
N MET A 139 -5.73 -41.96 -16.86
CA MET A 139 -6.14 -42.42 -15.53
C MET A 139 -6.17 -43.95 -15.39
N ASN A 140 -6.47 -44.67 -16.48
CA ASN A 140 -6.47 -46.14 -16.50
C ASN A 140 -5.06 -46.73 -16.30
N ILE A 141 -4.01 -46.08 -16.81
CA ILE A 141 -2.63 -46.54 -16.69
C ILE A 141 -2.12 -46.29 -15.27
N ALA A 142 -2.44 -45.13 -14.69
CA ALA A 142 -2.12 -44.80 -13.31
C ALA A 142 -2.73 -45.80 -12.32
N VAL A 143 -4.00 -46.15 -12.49
CA VAL A 143 -4.69 -47.13 -11.64
C VAL A 143 -4.08 -48.53 -11.76
N ASN A 144 -3.71 -48.96 -12.97
CA ASN A 144 -3.12 -50.27 -13.20
C ASN A 144 -1.69 -50.37 -12.61
N LEU A 145 -0.91 -49.30 -12.70
CA LEU A 145 0.41 -49.21 -12.06
C LEU A 145 0.31 -49.23 -10.52
N TYR A 146 -0.72 -48.61 -9.93
CA TYR A 146 -0.96 -48.64 -8.48
C TYR A 146 -1.37 -50.03 -7.96
N LEU A 147 -2.09 -50.82 -8.77
CA LEU A 147 -2.61 -52.14 -8.38
C LEU A 147 -1.58 -53.28 -8.52
N LYS A 148 -0.39 -53.03 -9.08
CA LYS A 148 0.68 -54.04 -9.15
C LYS A 148 1.36 -54.23 -7.78
N PRO A 149 1.49 -55.47 -7.29
CA PRO A 149 2.19 -55.72 -6.02
C PRO A 149 3.68 -55.43 -6.17
N GLY A 150 4.17 -54.41 -5.46
CA GLY A 150 5.58 -54.00 -5.44
C GLY A 150 5.90 -52.63 -6.05
N ALA A 151 4.91 -51.84 -6.45
CA ALA A 151 5.15 -50.45 -6.85
C ALA A 151 5.53 -49.58 -5.64
N PRO A 152 6.63 -48.80 -5.69
CA PRO A 152 6.99 -47.88 -4.62
C PRO A 152 5.93 -46.78 -4.55
N SER A 153 5.09 -46.84 -3.53
CA SER A 153 4.18 -45.76 -3.17
C SER A 153 4.98 -44.69 -2.42
N GLY A 154 5.67 -43.82 -3.17
CA GLY A 154 6.51 -42.74 -2.65
C GLY A 154 7.96 -43.14 -2.45
#